data_AF-A0AAN8DVC4-F1
#
_entry.id   AF-A0AAN8DVC4-F1
#
_cell.length_a   1.000
_cell.length_b   1.000
_cell.length_c   1.000
_cell.angle_alpha   90.00
_cell.angle_beta   90.00
_cell.angle_gamma   90.00
#
_symmetry.space_group_name_H-M   'P 1'
#
loop_
_entity.id
_entity.type
_entity.pdbx_description
1 polymer ?
#
loop_
_entity_poly.entity_id
_entity_poly.type
_entity_poly.pdbx_seq_one_letter_code
_entity_poly.pdbx_strand_id
1 'polypeptide(L)'
;MFAVGAPVDGDEIRLGVETNNQYCRATASSADEYSISVGLVECGTRHWVTEDSLIYTNLLIYSPEASPYGVVRMEEAIIPIECHYERKYSLSSSSLMPTWIPFMSTQAAVEMLQFN
;
A
#
# COMPACT_ATOMS: atom_id res chain seq x y z
N MET A 1 14.78 11.47 -12.94
CA MET A 1 13.56 12.09 -12.39
C MET A 1 13.55 13.61 -12.58
N PHE A 2 14.63 14.35 -12.28
CA PHE A 2 14.61 15.83 -12.37
C PHE A 2 15.59 16.46 -13.37
N ALA A 3 16.46 15.68 -14.03
CA ALA A 3 17.50 16.15 -14.98
C ALA A 3 18.44 17.25 -14.43
N VAL A 4 18.44 17.48 -13.11
CA VAL A 4 19.28 18.49 -12.43
C VAL A 4 20.72 17.98 -12.22
N GLY A 5 20.97 16.67 -12.32
CA GLY A 5 22.28 16.06 -12.09
C GLY A 5 22.69 15.99 -10.61
N ALA A 6 21.84 16.42 -9.69
CA ALA A 6 22.03 16.23 -8.26
C ALA A 6 21.65 14.79 -7.86
N PRO A 7 22.47 14.08 -7.07
CA PRO A 7 22.10 12.77 -6.53
C PRO A 7 20.95 12.91 -5.53
N VAL A 8 20.07 11.92 -5.52
CA VAL A 8 18.99 11.78 -4.54
C VAL A 8 19.45 10.87 -3.41
N ASP A 9 19.03 11.16 -2.19
CA ASP A 9 19.25 10.29 -1.04
C ASP A 9 18.12 9.24 -0.95
N GLY A 10 18.48 8.00 -0.64
CA GLY A 10 17.50 6.92 -0.43
C GLY A 10 16.57 7.20 0.76
N ASP A 11 17.03 7.98 1.74
CA ASP A 11 16.23 8.42 2.89
C ASP A 11 15.13 9.41 2.53
N GLU A 12 15.25 10.10 1.40
CA GLU A 12 14.22 11.01 0.88
C GLU A 12 13.13 10.24 0.09
N ILE A 13 13.33 8.92 -0.14
CA ILE A 13 12.45 8.09 -0.96
C ILE A 13 11.77 7.03 -0.09
N ARG A 14 10.44 7.00 -0.10
CA ARG A 14 9.65 6.02 0.65
C ARG A 14 8.43 5.53 -0.11
N LEU A 15 7.97 4.34 0.26
CA LEU A 15 6.68 3.82 -0.17
C LEU A 15 5.63 4.01 0.92
N GLY A 16 4.45 4.51 0.53
CA GLY A 16 3.30 4.64 1.41
C GLY A 16 3.27 5.93 2.23
N VAL A 17 2.07 6.28 2.69
CA VAL A 17 1.75 7.58 3.32
C VAL A 17 1.96 7.59 4.83
N GLU A 18 2.43 6.49 5.44
CA GLU A 18 2.71 6.28 6.87
C GLU A 18 1.59 5.58 7.66
N THR A 19 1.93 4.42 8.23
CA THR A 19 1.18 3.71 9.27
C THR A 19 2.21 3.14 10.25
N ASN A 20 2.29 3.69 11.47
CA ASN A 20 3.10 3.17 12.58
C ASN A 20 4.64 3.13 12.42
N ASN A 21 5.27 4.24 12.03
CA ASN A 21 6.72 4.45 12.21
C ASN A 21 7.63 3.42 11.49
N GLN A 22 7.10 2.72 10.50
CA GLN A 22 7.85 1.80 9.64
C GLN A 22 7.93 2.44 8.26
N TYR A 23 8.96 3.26 8.06
CA TYR A 23 9.21 3.88 6.78
C TYR A 23 9.75 2.83 5.82
N CYS A 24 8.98 2.50 4.79
CA CYS A 24 9.40 1.62 3.70
C CYS A 24 10.32 2.40 2.76
N ARG A 25 11.53 2.70 3.27
CA ARG A 25 12.54 3.52 2.62
C ARG A 25 13.27 2.75 1.54
N ALA A 26 13.78 3.49 0.57
CA ALA A 26 14.60 2.92 -0.47
C ALA A 26 15.97 2.53 0.09
N THR A 27 16.47 1.37 -0.34
CA THR A 27 17.82 0.90 -0.03
C THR A 27 18.65 0.91 -1.31
N ALA A 28 19.91 1.30 -1.25
CA ALA A 28 20.79 1.27 -2.42
C ALA A 28 20.94 -0.18 -2.92
N SER A 29 20.54 -0.44 -4.16
CA SER A 29 20.78 -1.72 -4.84
C SER A 29 22.08 -1.67 -5.65
N SER A 30 22.43 -0.49 -6.17
CA SER A 30 23.68 -0.23 -6.88
C SER A 30 24.12 1.24 -6.70
N ALA A 31 25.13 1.69 -7.45
CA ALA A 31 25.62 3.07 -7.37
C ALA A 31 24.56 4.11 -7.81
N ASP A 32 23.70 3.75 -8.75
CA ASP A 32 22.72 4.67 -9.37
C ASP A 32 21.27 4.18 -9.23
N GLU A 33 21.03 3.16 -8.40
CA GLU A 33 19.72 2.54 -8.25
C GLU A 33 19.39 2.29 -6.77
N TYR A 34 18.14 2.59 -6.43
CA TYR A 34 17.54 2.27 -5.15
C TYR A 34 16.35 1.31 -5.35
N SER A 35 16.17 0.38 -4.41
CA SER A 35 15.08 -0.57 -4.43
C SER A 35 14.30 -0.55 -3.10
N ILE A 36 12.99 -0.82 -3.20
CA ILE A 36 12.09 -1.01 -2.05
C ILE A 36 11.45 -2.39 -2.21
N SER A 37 11.68 -3.27 -1.24
CA SER A 37 11.13 -4.65 -1.25
C SER A 37 10.25 -4.87 -0.04
N VAL A 38 8.95 -5.00 -0.27
CA VAL A 38 7.93 -5.05 0.80
C VAL A 38 6.79 -6.00 0.42
N GLY A 39 6.06 -6.48 1.43
CA GLY A 39 4.86 -7.28 1.22
C GLY A 39 3.71 -6.47 0.60
N LEU A 40 2.83 -7.13 -0.14
CA LEU A 40 1.71 -6.49 -0.86
C LEU A 40 0.68 -5.78 0.04
N VAL A 41 0.69 -6.04 1.34
CA VAL A 41 -0.21 -5.43 2.33
C VAL A 41 0.52 -4.52 3.31
N GLU A 42 1.83 -4.33 3.10
CA GLU A 42 2.66 -3.49 3.95
C GLU A 42 2.67 -2.05 3.43
N CYS A 43 3.27 -1.14 4.21
CA CYS A 43 3.51 0.24 3.80
C CYS A 43 2.25 0.99 3.36
N GLY A 44 1.10 0.69 3.98
CA GLY A 44 -0.18 1.32 3.64
C GLY A 44 -0.68 1.00 2.23
N THR A 45 -0.22 -0.09 1.61
CA THR A 45 -0.72 -0.53 0.30
C THR A 45 -2.22 -0.78 0.38
N ARG A 46 -2.98 -0.14 -0.51
CA ARG A 46 -4.42 -0.38 -0.65
C ARG A 46 -4.66 -1.45 -1.70
N HIS A 47 -5.74 -2.20 -1.55
CA HIS A 47 -6.11 -3.22 -2.53
C HIS A 47 -7.61 -3.25 -2.77
N TRP A 48 -8.00 -3.65 -3.98
CA TRP A 48 -9.38 -3.94 -4.32
C TRP A 48 -9.45 -5.06 -5.35
N VAL A 49 -10.64 -5.65 -5.41
CA VAL A 49 -10.92 -6.79 -6.27
C VAL A 49 -11.77 -6.30 -7.44
N THR A 50 -11.35 -6.63 -8.65
CA THR A 50 -12.15 -6.50 -9.87
C THR A 50 -12.65 -7.89 -10.31
N GLU A 51 -13.37 -7.95 -11.43
CA GLU A 51 -13.82 -9.22 -12.00
C GLU A 51 -12.64 -10.17 -12.28
N ASP A 52 -11.59 -9.64 -12.90
CA ASP A 52 -10.46 -10.41 -13.44
C ASP A 52 -9.17 -10.27 -12.63
N SER A 53 -9.04 -9.26 -11.78
CA SER A 53 -7.78 -8.96 -11.09
C SER A 53 -7.93 -8.56 -9.62
N LEU A 54 -6.87 -8.82 -8.87
CA LEU A 54 -6.59 -8.21 -7.58
C LEU A 54 -5.57 -7.09 -7.81
N ILE A 55 -6.00 -5.85 -7.57
CA ILE A 55 -5.19 -4.65 -7.81
C ILE A 55 -4.67 -4.16 -6.47
N TYR A 56 -3.35 -4.00 -6.38
CA TYR A 56 -2.65 -3.37 -5.26
C TYR A 56 -2.09 -2.03 -5.69
N THR A 57 -2.31 -0.99 -4.90
CA THR A 57 -1.85 0.36 -5.21
C THR A 57 -1.16 1.00 -4.04
N ASN A 58 -0.10 1.74 -4.34
CA ASN A 58 0.64 2.50 -3.36
C ASN A 58 1.20 3.79 -4.00
N LEU A 59 1.82 4.64 -3.19
CA LEU A 59 2.45 5.87 -3.62
C LEU A 59 3.94 5.79 -3.29
N LEU A 60 4.79 5.97 -4.31
CA LEU A 60 6.21 6.24 -4.14
C LEU A 60 6.38 7.75 -3.95
N ILE A 61 6.90 8.14 -2.80
CA ILE A 61 7.00 9.54 -2.37
C ILE A 61 8.47 9.89 -2.28
N TYR A 62 8.85 10.95 -2.99
CA TYR A 62 10.14 11.61 -2.86
C TYR A 62 9.94 12.93 -2.11
N SER A 63 10.54 13.06 -0.93
CA SER A 63 10.43 14.20 -0.03
C SER A 63 11.83 14.75 0.27
N PRO A 64 12.34 15.71 -0.51
CA PRO A 64 13.68 16.25 -0.32
C PRO A 64 13.82 16.97 1.01
N GLU A 65 14.95 16.77 1.69
CA GLU A 65 15.27 17.51 2.90
C GLU A 65 15.95 18.85 2.57
N ALA A 66 15.72 19.85 3.43
CA ALA A 66 16.44 21.10 3.31
C ALA A 66 17.91 20.89 3.64
N SER A 67 18.79 21.45 2.82
CA SER A 67 20.22 21.53 3.16
C SER A 67 20.44 22.23 4.51
N PRO A 68 21.60 22.09 5.16
CA PRO A 68 21.89 22.75 6.45
C PRO A 68 21.69 24.28 6.45
N TYR A 69 21.66 24.90 5.27
CA TYR A 69 21.43 26.34 5.07
C TYR A 69 19.96 26.68 4.75
N GLY A 70 19.04 25.72 4.83
CA GLY A 70 17.61 25.89 4.60
C GLY A 70 17.17 25.86 3.14
N VAL A 71 18.06 25.52 2.20
CA VAL A 71 17.71 25.46 0.76
C VAL A 71 17.27 24.06 0.37
N VAL A 72 16.08 23.94 -0.22
CA VAL A 72 15.55 22.73 -0.87
C VAL A 72 15.83 22.81 -2.38
N ARG A 73 16.51 21.81 -2.94
CA ARG A 73 16.99 21.86 -4.34
C ARG A 73 16.07 21.19 -5.36
N MET A 74 15.19 20.31 -4.91
CA MET A 74 14.29 19.52 -5.74
C MET A 74 12.88 19.65 -5.19
N GLU A 75 11.88 19.51 -6.06
CA GLU A 75 10.48 19.51 -5.62
C GLU A 75 10.08 18.13 -5.11
N GLU A 76 9.13 18.10 -4.17
CA GLU A 76 8.48 16.86 -3.76
C GLU A 76 7.80 16.21 -4.96
N ALA A 77 7.82 14.88 -5.02
CA ALA A 77 7.14 14.15 -6.07
C ALA A 77 6.41 12.91 -5.52
N ILE A 78 5.22 12.67 -6.06
CA ILE A 78 4.38 11.54 -5.71
C ILE A 78 4.09 10.74 -6.98
N ILE A 79 4.52 9.49 -7.02
CA ILE A 79 4.34 8.59 -8.14
C ILE A 79 3.40 7.45 -7.71
N PRO A 80 2.19 7.35 -8.28
CA PRO A 80 1.33 6.20 -8.07
C PRO A 80 1.96 4.93 -8.65
N ILE A 81 1.91 3.84 -7.89
CA ILE A 81 2.31 2.51 -8.34
C ILE A 81 1.14 1.55 -8.24
N GLU A 82 1.05 0.63 -9.22
CA GLU A 82 0.03 -0.40 -9.22
C GLU A 82 0.63 -1.76 -9.58
N CYS A 83 0.18 -2.81 -8.89
CA CYS A 83 0.47 -4.20 -9.21
C CYS A 83 -0.84 -4.94 -9.46
N HIS A 84 -0.96 -5.54 -10.64
CA HIS A 84 -2.16 -6.26 -11.06
C HIS A 84 -1.89 -7.76 -11.04
N TYR A 85 -2.68 -8.50 -10.28
CA TYR A 85 -2.61 -9.95 -10.20
C TYR A 85 -3.87 -10.55 -10.79
N GLU A 86 -3.73 -11.39 -11.83
CA GLU A 86 -4.86 -12.09 -12.42
C GLU A 86 -5.48 -13.07 -11.42
N ARG A 87 -6.81 -13.06 -11.34
CA ARG A 87 -7.54 -14.02 -10.54
C ARG A 87 -7.55 -15.35 -11.27
N LYS A 88 -6.75 -16.30 -10.79
CA LYS A 88 -6.89 -17.69 -11.22
C LYS A 88 -8.21 -18.26 -10.74
N TYR A 89 -9.22 -18.23 -11.60
CA TYR A 89 -10.38 -19.08 -11.46
C TYR A 89 -10.13 -20.39 -12.21
N SER A 90 -9.72 -21.44 -11.51
CA SER A 90 -10.03 -22.79 -12.00
C SER A 90 -11.41 -23.16 -11.48
N LEU A 91 -12.47 -22.72 -12.15
CA LEU A 91 -13.80 -23.30 -11.98
C LEU A 91 -14.00 -24.37 -13.05
N SER A 92 -13.44 -25.56 -12.83
CA SER A 92 -13.88 -26.77 -13.56
C SER A 92 -15.10 -27.42 -12.90
N SER A 93 -15.82 -26.71 -12.04
CA SER A 93 -17.16 -27.11 -11.63
C SER A 93 -18.14 -26.05 -12.11
N SER A 94 -19.14 -26.50 -12.86
CA SER A 94 -20.38 -25.78 -13.10
C SER A 94 -20.77 -24.90 -11.92
N SER A 95 -21.11 -23.64 -12.20
CA SER A 95 -21.64 -22.66 -11.25
C SER A 95 -22.51 -23.33 -10.19
N LEU A 96 -21.97 -23.51 -8.98
CA LEU A 96 -22.79 -23.76 -7.81
C LEU A 96 -23.40 -22.41 -7.48
N MET A 97 -24.63 -22.17 -7.96
CA MET A 97 -25.49 -21.12 -7.42
C MET A 97 -25.41 -21.18 -5.89
N PRO A 98 -24.83 -20.18 -5.20
CA PRO A 98 -24.74 -20.23 -3.76
C PRO A 98 -26.16 -20.13 -3.20
N THR A 99 -26.64 -21.18 -2.55
CA THR A 99 -27.94 -21.23 -1.87
C THR A 99 -27.93 -20.55 -0.49
N TRP A 100 -26.85 -19.86 -0.13
CA TRP A 100 -26.74 -19.19 1.16
C TRP A 100 -27.53 -17.88 1.16
N ILE A 101 -28.78 -17.95 1.60
CA ILE A 101 -29.46 -16.80 2.18
C ILE A 101 -28.69 -16.47 3.47
N PRO A 102 -28.06 -15.29 3.60
CA PRO A 102 -27.40 -14.93 4.84
C PRO A 102 -28.46 -14.85 5.94
N PHE A 103 -28.33 -15.70 6.96
CA PHE A 103 -29.19 -15.67 8.13
C PHE A 103 -28.80 -14.43 8.96
N MET A 104 -29.37 -13.28 8.65
CA MET A 104 -29.32 -12.10 9.51
C MET A 104 -30.25 -12.35 10.70
N SER A 105 -29.71 -12.92 11.78
CA SER A 105 -30.35 -12.87 13.10
C SER A 105 -29.44 -12.14 14.07
N THR A 106 -29.42 -10.81 14.00
CA THR A 106 -28.96 -9.97 15.10
C THR A 106 -30.08 -9.92 16.16
N GLN A 107 -30.11 -10.91 17.06
CA GLN A 107 -30.95 -10.83 18.25
C GLN A 107 -30.20 -10.00 19.29
N ALA A 108 -30.56 -8.72 19.40
CA ALA A 108 -30.15 -7.88 20.51
C ALA A 108 -30.92 -8.30 21.77
N ALA A 109 -30.31 -9.15 22.60
CA ALA A 109 -30.78 -9.38 23.96
C ALA A 109 -30.09 -8.35 24.88
N VAL A 110 -30.85 -7.35 25.32
CA VAL A 110 -30.45 -6.51 26.47
C VAL A 110 -30.93 -7.23 27.72
N GLU A 111 -30.06 -8.02 28.35
CA GLU A 111 -30.26 -8.44 29.73
C GLU A 111 -29.42 -7.57 30.66
N MET A 112 -30.09 -6.84 31.55
CA MET A 112 -29.45 -6.13 32.65
C MET A 112 -29.01 -7.15 33.69
N LEU A 113 -27.72 -7.47 33.72
CA LEU A 113 -27.12 -8.28 34.77
C LEU A 113 -27.08 -7.47 36.08
N GLN A 114 -27.93 -7.83 37.04
CA GLN A 114 -27.78 -7.40 38.43
C GLN A 114 -26.79 -8.35 39.14
N PHE A 115 -25.69 -7.79 39.62
CA PHE A 115 -24.77 -8.48 40.50
C PHE A 115 -25.11 -8.14 41.95
N ASN A 116 -25.28 -9.16 42.79
CA ASN A 116 -25.38 -9.03 44.24
C ASN A 116 -24.03 -9.38 44.87
#